data_AF-A0A0F8Y8M0-F1
#
_entry.id   AF-A0A0F8Y8M0-F1
#
_cell.length_a   1.000
_cell.length_b   1.000
_cell.length_c   1.000
_cell.angle_alpha   90.00
_cell.angle_beta   90.00
_cell.angle_gamma   90.00
#
_symmetry.space_group_name_H-M   'P 1'
#
loop_
_entity.id
_entity.type
_entity.pdbx_description
1 polymer ?
#
loop_
_entity_poly.entity_id
_entity_poly.type
_entity_poly.pdbx_seq_one_letter_code
_entity_poly.pdbx_strand_id
1 'polypeptide(L)'
;NEIDAPCVSTLPALDTDQLSASDRQNERHIQDSNKYYFDSEKSDQAMAVQSETAGNKGAQSPEQKKGVTLAEVVTACTEVRSFFPQALRSWDDLVRVGDQIAPMLGIDLPVLNEAKRDMGAESAAITVLCLLEKAAAIRSPGAYLRRLTQMARDGAFSLNPMLSALTNRRNCQLTI
;
A
#
# COMPACT_ATOMS: atom_id res chain seq x y z
N ASN A 1 5.50 -74.06 -4.09
CA ASN A 1 6.06 -74.65 -2.86
C ASN A 1 7.10 -73.69 -2.33
N GLU A 2 6.69 -72.75 -1.49
CA GLU A 2 6.66 -72.91 -0.02
C GLU A 2 8.06 -72.60 0.53
N ILE A 3 8.23 -71.34 0.94
CA ILE A 3 9.42 -70.87 1.66
C ILE A 3 8.94 -70.68 3.10
N ASP A 4 9.22 -71.68 3.93
CA ASP A 4 8.98 -71.65 5.36
C ASP A 4 10.28 -71.20 6.07
N ALA A 5 10.12 -70.31 7.05
CA ALA A 5 11.16 -69.91 8.01
C ALA A 5 11.25 -71.02 9.11
N PRO A 6 12.00 -70.93 10.24
CA PRO A 6 12.66 -69.78 10.85
C PRO A 6 14.06 -70.06 11.46
N CYS A 7 14.81 -69.01 11.77
CA CYS A 7 15.86 -69.06 12.79
C CYS A 7 15.68 -67.90 13.76
N VAL A 8 15.18 -68.20 14.95
CA VAL A 8 15.18 -67.31 16.12
C VAL A 8 16.13 -67.90 17.14
N SER A 9 17.16 -67.14 17.52
CA SER A 9 17.80 -67.20 18.84
C SER A 9 18.52 -65.86 19.05
N THR A 10 17.89 -64.91 19.76
CA THR A 10 18.13 -64.59 21.18
C THR A 10 19.25 -63.56 21.38
N LEU A 11 18.83 -62.33 21.71
CA LEU A 11 19.63 -61.23 22.27
C LEU A 11 20.01 -61.52 23.74
N PRO A 12 21.00 -60.83 24.31
CA PRO A 12 20.62 -59.84 25.32
C PRO A 12 21.42 -58.52 25.32
N ALA A 13 20.66 -57.46 25.61
CA ALA A 13 20.91 -56.22 26.35
C ALA A 13 22.30 -55.55 26.32
N LEU A 14 22.33 -54.35 25.72
CA LEU A 14 23.05 -53.21 26.29
C LEU A 14 22.10 -52.02 26.38
N ASP A 15 22.02 -51.48 27.59
CA ASP A 15 21.36 -50.25 27.98
C ASP A 15 22.00 -49.06 27.25
N THR A 16 21.20 -48.22 26.61
CA THR A 16 21.57 -46.82 26.40
C THR A 16 20.31 -45.98 26.24
N ASP A 17 19.95 -45.30 27.33
CA ASP A 17 19.11 -44.11 27.28
C ASP A 17 19.78 -43.07 26.36
N GLN A 18 19.19 -42.84 25.19
CA GLN A 18 19.38 -41.60 24.45
C GLN A 18 18.03 -40.99 24.12
N LEU A 19 17.64 -40.07 25.00
CA LEU A 19 16.65 -39.04 24.77
C LEU A 19 17.09 -38.19 23.57
N SER A 20 16.56 -38.48 22.38
CA SER A 20 16.65 -37.58 21.24
C SER A 20 15.33 -36.83 21.09
N ALA A 21 15.14 -35.86 21.98
CA ALA A 21 14.26 -34.74 21.70
C ALA A 21 15.00 -33.81 20.73
N SER A 22 14.53 -33.70 19.50
CA SER A 22 14.86 -32.57 18.64
C SER A 22 13.57 -31.90 18.18
N ASP A 23 13.25 -30.86 18.94
CA ASP A 23 12.34 -29.76 18.65
C ASP A 23 12.69 -29.17 17.27
N ARG A 24 11.87 -29.46 16.24
CA ARG A 24 11.98 -28.78 14.95
C ARG A 24 11.24 -27.46 15.04
N GLN A 25 11.92 -26.48 15.63
CA GLN A 25 11.59 -25.08 15.50
C GLN A 25 11.77 -24.67 14.05
N ASN A 26 10.67 -24.63 13.29
CA ASN A 26 10.68 -23.93 12.01
C ASN A 26 10.51 -22.44 12.30
N GLU A 27 11.54 -21.81 12.86
CA GLU A 27 11.68 -20.35 12.87
C GLU A 27 11.83 -19.89 11.42
N ARG A 28 10.71 -19.54 10.78
CA ARG A 28 10.74 -18.76 9.55
C ARG A 28 11.27 -17.38 9.91
N HIS A 29 12.57 -17.21 9.76
CA HIS A 29 13.20 -15.91 9.76
C HIS A 29 12.76 -15.16 8.49
N ILE A 30 11.62 -14.47 8.56
CA ILE A 30 11.24 -13.50 7.53
C ILE A 30 12.01 -12.22 7.84
N GLN A 31 13.16 -12.07 7.20
CA GLN A 31 13.90 -10.80 7.18
C GLN A 31 13.20 -9.86 6.18
N ASP A 32 12.11 -9.21 6.60
CA ASP A 32 11.53 -8.08 5.87
C ASP A 32 12.24 -6.76 6.24
N SER A 33 13.57 -6.73 6.19
CA SER A 33 14.30 -5.47 6.31
C SER A 33 14.52 -4.86 4.94
N ASN A 34 13.48 -4.26 4.37
CA ASN A 34 13.65 -3.41 3.21
C ASN A 34 13.98 -1.98 3.67
N LYS A 35 15.26 -1.71 3.90
CA LYS A 35 15.75 -0.39 4.27
C LYS A 35 15.73 0.50 3.03
N TYR A 36 14.58 1.11 2.74
CA TYR A 36 14.46 2.15 1.73
C TYR A 36 15.02 3.47 2.28
N TYR A 37 16.32 3.70 2.06
CA TYR A 37 16.89 5.04 2.11
C TYR A 37 16.66 5.68 0.74
N PHE A 38 15.80 6.70 0.68
CA PHE A 38 15.75 7.59 -0.48
C PHE A 38 15.95 9.02 0.00
N ASP A 39 17.03 9.61 -0.49
CA ASP A 39 17.43 10.99 -0.27
C ASP A 39 16.36 11.91 -0.86
N SER A 40 15.58 12.52 0.02
CA SER A 40 14.66 13.58 -0.36
C SER A 40 15.48 14.86 -0.33
N GLU A 41 15.86 15.35 -1.50
CA GLU A 41 16.45 16.68 -1.64
C GLU A 41 15.59 17.69 -0.86
N LYS A 42 16.19 18.26 0.20
CA LYS A 42 15.61 19.32 1.01
C LYS A 42 15.38 20.52 0.11
N SER A 43 14.13 20.87 -0.12
CA SER A 43 13.76 22.28 -0.21
C SER A 43 13.20 22.68 1.16
N ASP A 44 14.04 23.38 1.91
CA ASP A 44 13.66 24.03 3.16
C ASP A 44 12.52 25.01 2.89
N GLN A 45 11.30 24.64 3.29
CA GLN A 45 10.24 25.58 3.59
C GLN A 45 9.55 25.09 4.85
N ALA A 46 10.06 25.58 5.98
CA ALA A 46 9.40 25.54 7.26
C ALA A 46 8.01 26.17 7.12
N MET A 47 6.96 25.38 7.30
CA MET A 47 5.62 25.91 7.49
C MET A 47 5.07 25.36 8.80
N ALA A 48 4.90 26.28 9.74
CA ALA A 48 4.33 26.07 11.05
C ALA A 48 2.98 25.35 10.94
N VAL A 49 2.89 24.21 11.63
CA VAL A 49 1.64 23.52 11.91
C VAL A 49 0.88 24.34 12.94
N GLN A 50 -0.17 25.03 12.51
CA GLN A 50 -1.24 25.42 13.42
C GLN A 50 -2.21 24.25 13.46
N SER A 51 -2.09 23.48 14.54
CA SER A 51 -3.05 22.45 14.94
C SER A 51 -4.31 23.13 15.45
N GLU A 52 -5.45 22.84 14.82
CA GLU A 52 -6.76 23.06 15.44
C GLU A 52 -7.59 21.78 15.32
N THR A 53 -7.81 21.21 16.50
CA THR A 53 -8.62 20.07 16.90
C THR A 53 -10.01 20.01 16.27
N ALA A 54 -10.47 18.79 15.94
CA ALA A 54 -11.64 18.14 16.56
C ALA A 54 -12.07 16.92 15.72
N GLY A 55 -12.14 15.76 16.37
CA GLY A 55 -12.80 14.59 15.82
C GLY A 55 -14.32 14.77 15.82
N ASN A 56 -14.99 14.32 14.76
CA ASN A 56 -16.18 13.47 14.87
C ASN A 56 -16.51 12.85 13.51
N LYS A 57 -17.05 11.64 13.55
CA LYS A 57 -17.62 10.93 12.40
C LYS A 57 -18.87 11.64 11.88
N GLY A 58 -19.08 11.54 10.57
CA GLY A 58 -20.41 11.66 9.96
C GLY A 58 -20.58 12.87 9.04
N ALA A 59 -20.82 12.54 7.76
CA ALA A 59 -21.52 13.35 6.75
C ALA A 59 -21.06 14.81 6.58
N GLN A 60 -20.23 15.08 5.58
CA GLN A 60 -20.07 16.44 5.07
C GLN A 60 -20.11 16.47 3.53
N SER A 61 -21.17 17.11 3.05
CA SER A 61 -21.21 17.91 1.83
C SER A 61 -22.04 19.16 2.16
N PRO A 62 -21.83 20.30 1.51
CA PRO A 62 -20.58 20.89 1.04
C PRO A 62 -20.33 22.23 1.76
N GLU A 63 -19.11 22.75 1.59
CA GLU A 63 -18.69 24.12 1.94
C GLU A 63 -18.12 24.31 3.36
N GLN A 64 -16.88 24.81 3.41
CA GLN A 64 -16.04 25.09 4.59
C GLN A 64 -15.22 23.93 5.19
N LYS A 65 -14.53 23.20 4.30
CA LYS A 65 -13.10 22.85 4.38
C LYS A 65 -12.71 22.64 2.92
N LYS A 66 -11.57 23.17 2.46
CA LYS A 66 -11.11 23.02 1.07
C LYS A 66 -10.71 21.55 0.83
N GLY A 67 -11.72 20.69 0.75
CA GLY A 67 -11.62 19.28 0.47
C GLY A 67 -11.39 19.09 -1.02
N VAL A 68 -10.67 18.03 -1.35
CA VAL A 68 -10.45 17.61 -2.73
C VAL A 68 -11.79 17.27 -3.37
N THR A 69 -12.10 17.91 -4.50
CA THR A 69 -13.30 17.60 -5.28
C THR A 69 -13.02 16.52 -6.32
N LEU A 70 -14.05 15.75 -6.69
CA LEU A 70 -13.93 14.74 -7.76
C LEU A 70 -13.45 15.37 -9.09
N ALA A 71 -13.92 16.58 -9.40
CA ALA A 71 -13.54 17.31 -10.59
C ALA A 71 -12.04 17.63 -10.62
N GLU A 72 -11.46 18.05 -9.49
CA GLU A 72 -10.01 18.27 -9.36
C GLU A 72 -9.24 16.97 -9.59
N VAL A 73 -9.68 15.85 -9.02
CA VAL A 73 -9.02 14.55 -9.20
C VAL A 73 -9.05 14.10 -10.66
N VAL A 74 -10.20 14.19 -11.33
CA VAL A 74 -10.36 13.79 -12.74
C VAL A 74 -9.59 14.71 -13.70
N THR A 75 -9.37 15.96 -13.31
CA THR A 75 -8.50 16.90 -14.04
C THR A 75 -7.03 16.61 -13.76
N ALA A 76 -6.70 16.16 -12.55
CA ALA A 76 -5.34 15.90 -12.12
C ALA A 76 -4.80 14.53 -12.57
N CYS A 77 -5.66 13.53 -12.73
CA CYS A 77 -5.28 12.16 -13.08
C CYS A 77 -5.84 11.85 -14.46
N THR A 78 -5.06 12.10 -15.50
CA THR A 78 -5.49 11.89 -16.89
C THR A 78 -5.15 10.49 -17.39
N GLU A 79 -4.08 9.87 -16.86
CA GLU A 79 -3.64 8.54 -17.29
C GLU A 79 -4.71 7.46 -17.12
N VAL A 80 -5.60 7.61 -16.14
CA VAL A 80 -6.71 6.68 -15.91
C VAL A 80 -7.62 6.50 -17.14
N ARG A 81 -7.74 7.53 -17.98
CA ARG A 81 -8.60 7.51 -19.18
C ARG A 81 -8.09 6.53 -20.25
N SER A 82 -6.80 6.23 -20.23
CA SER A 82 -6.17 5.24 -21.12
C SER A 82 -6.55 3.80 -20.76
N PHE A 83 -6.91 3.56 -19.49
CA PHE A 83 -7.31 2.24 -18.98
C PHE A 83 -8.83 2.08 -18.90
N PHE A 84 -9.53 3.16 -18.56
CA PHE A 84 -10.98 3.17 -18.37
C PHE A 84 -11.61 4.26 -19.24
N PRO A 85 -12.22 3.91 -20.37
CA PRO A 85 -12.85 4.90 -21.27
C PRO A 85 -14.12 5.52 -20.67
N GLN A 86 -14.66 4.93 -19.60
CA GLN A 86 -15.85 5.43 -18.91
C GLN A 86 -15.49 6.62 -18.01
N ALA A 87 -16.34 7.66 -18.04
CA ALA A 87 -16.16 8.83 -17.19
C ALA A 87 -16.39 8.48 -15.71
N LEU A 88 -15.48 8.92 -14.83
CA LEU A 88 -15.63 8.83 -13.38
C LEU A 88 -16.64 9.90 -12.92
N ARG A 89 -17.88 9.49 -12.63
CA ARG A 89 -18.99 10.40 -12.29
C ARG A 89 -19.29 10.44 -10.79
N SER A 90 -18.82 9.44 -10.04
CA SER A 90 -19.05 9.31 -8.61
C SER A 90 -17.77 8.90 -7.89
N TRP A 91 -17.75 9.10 -6.57
CA TRP A 91 -16.67 8.60 -5.72
C TRP A 91 -16.60 7.07 -5.69
N ASP A 92 -17.75 6.40 -5.80
CA ASP A 92 -17.81 4.94 -5.90
C ASP A 92 -17.14 4.42 -7.17
N ASP A 93 -17.37 5.09 -8.31
CA ASP A 93 -16.65 4.78 -9.55
C ASP A 93 -15.15 4.92 -9.38
N LEU A 94 -14.72 5.98 -8.69
CA LEU A 94 -13.30 6.23 -8.42
C LEU A 94 -12.68 5.13 -7.55
N VAL A 95 -13.39 4.69 -6.50
CA VAL A 95 -12.93 3.57 -5.64
C VAL A 95 -12.84 2.28 -6.43
N ARG A 96 -13.88 1.95 -7.19
CA ARG A 96 -13.91 0.75 -8.04
C ARG A 96 -12.77 0.73 -9.05
N VAL A 97 -12.51 1.86 -9.71
CA VAL A 97 -11.42 1.99 -10.68
C VAL A 97 -10.06 1.94 -9.98
N GLY A 98 -9.92 2.56 -8.81
CA GLY A 98 -8.71 2.44 -7.98
C GLY A 98 -8.38 0.99 -7.63
N ASP A 99 -9.38 0.18 -7.28
CA ASP A 99 -9.22 -1.24 -6.97
C ASP A 99 -8.74 -2.06 -8.17
N GLN A 100 -9.15 -1.69 -9.37
CA GLN A 100 -8.74 -2.35 -10.61
C GLN A 100 -7.32 -1.93 -11.02
N ILE A 101 -6.92 -0.69 -10.76
CA ILE A 101 -5.58 -0.15 -11.08
C ILE A 101 -4.51 -0.67 -10.12
N ALA A 102 -4.82 -0.80 -8.83
CA ALA A 102 -3.85 -1.19 -7.82
C ALA A 102 -3.00 -2.43 -8.18
N PRO A 103 -3.58 -3.58 -8.59
CA PRO A 103 -2.78 -4.74 -9.01
C PRO A 103 -1.95 -4.48 -10.27
N MET A 104 -2.40 -3.60 -11.18
CA MET A 104 -1.62 -3.23 -12.37
C MET A 104 -0.35 -2.44 -12.00
N LEU A 105 -0.36 -1.74 -10.86
CA LEU A 105 0.79 -1.03 -10.30
C LEU A 105 1.66 -1.91 -9.38
N GLY A 106 1.36 -3.21 -9.27
CA GLY A 106 2.04 -4.12 -8.35
C GLY A 106 1.75 -3.81 -6.88
N ILE A 107 0.56 -3.27 -6.59
CA ILE A 107 0.08 -3.06 -5.22
C ILE A 107 -0.73 -4.27 -4.81
N ASP A 108 -0.26 -4.99 -3.79
CA ASP A 108 -0.98 -6.15 -3.28
C ASP A 108 -2.26 -5.74 -2.56
N LEU A 109 -3.29 -6.59 -2.64
CA LEU A 109 -4.60 -6.35 -2.03
C LEU A 109 -4.54 -6.06 -0.52
N PRO A 110 -3.70 -6.74 0.30
CA PRO A 110 -3.54 -6.39 1.72
C PRO A 110 -3.05 -4.95 1.93
N VAL A 111 -2.16 -4.44 1.08
CA VAL A 111 -1.65 -3.07 1.16
C VAL A 111 -2.75 -2.07 0.84
N LEU A 112 -3.52 -2.35 -0.21
CA LEU A 112 -4.64 -1.50 -0.59
C LEU A 112 -5.72 -1.47 0.50
N ASN A 113 -6.05 -2.61 1.09
CA ASN A 113 -7.03 -2.70 2.17
C ASN A 113 -6.55 -1.97 3.44
N GLU A 114 -5.26 -2.07 3.75
CA GLU A 114 -4.62 -1.33 4.84
C GLU A 114 -4.74 0.19 4.60
N ALA A 115 -4.40 0.65 3.38
CA ALA A 115 -4.56 2.04 2.99
C ALA A 115 -6.01 2.51 3.16
N LYS A 116 -6.98 1.79 2.58
CA LYS A 116 -8.42 2.12 2.69
C LYS A 116 -8.88 2.22 4.14
N ARG A 117 -8.38 1.38 5.04
CA ARG A 117 -8.72 1.39 6.46
C ARG A 117 -8.22 2.65 7.16
N ASP A 118 -7.00 3.08 6.86
CA ASP A 118 -6.33 4.15 7.60
C ASP A 118 -6.57 5.55 7.01
N MET A 119 -6.65 5.69 5.67
CA MET A 119 -6.91 6.99 5.02
C MET A 119 -8.35 7.15 4.49
N GLY A 120 -9.14 6.08 4.47
CA GLY A 120 -10.47 6.03 3.86
C GLY A 120 -10.44 5.56 2.40
N ALA A 121 -11.56 4.96 1.95
CA ALA A 121 -11.64 4.33 0.63
C ALA A 121 -11.42 5.32 -0.51
N GLU A 122 -12.07 6.48 -0.46
CA GLU A 122 -11.95 7.53 -1.48
C GLU A 122 -10.51 8.07 -1.55
N SER A 123 -9.93 8.41 -0.40
CA SER A 123 -8.55 8.91 -0.32
C SER A 123 -7.52 7.89 -0.82
N ALA A 124 -7.71 6.61 -0.50
CA ALA A 124 -6.85 5.54 -1.02
C ALA A 124 -6.96 5.41 -2.54
N ALA A 125 -8.18 5.49 -3.07
CA ALA A 125 -8.40 5.46 -4.52
C ALA A 125 -7.76 6.66 -5.23
N ILE A 126 -7.93 7.89 -4.71
CA ILE A 126 -7.27 9.09 -5.25
C ILE A 126 -5.74 8.90 -5.24
N THR A 127 -5.20 8.35 -4.15
CA THR A 127 -3.76 8.08 -4.02
C THR A 127 -3.27 7.09 -5.09
N VAL A 128 -4.01 6.00 -5.31
CA VAL A 128 -3.69 5.02 -6.36
C VAL A 128 -3.71 5.65 -7.76
N LEU A 129 -4.69 6.50 -8.06
CA LEU A 129 -4.74 7.24 -9.32
C LEU A 129 -3.55 8.21 -9.46
N CYS A 130 -3.15 8.88 -8.38
CA CYS A 130 -1.96 9.74 -8.38
C CYS A 130 -0.66 8.95 -8.59
N LEU A 131 -0.59 7.73 -8.04
CA LEU A 131 0.50 6.78 -8.27
C LEU A 131 0.55 6.34 -9.74
N LEU A 132 -0.60 6.10 -10.38
CA LEU A 132 -0.69 5.80 -11.80
C LEU A 132 -0.13 6.93 -12.66
N GLU A 133 -0.53 8.18 -12.39
CA GLU A 133 -0.03 9.37 -13.10
C GLU A 133 1.50 9.55 -12.96
N LYS A 134 2.08 9.00 -11.89
CA LYS A 134 3.52 9.01 -11.60
C LYS A 134 4.19 7.66 -11.85
N ALA A 135 3.53 6.67 -12.46
CA ALA A 135 4.02 5.29 -12.53
C ALA A 135 5.42 5.19 -13.16
N ALA A 136 5.69 6.01 -14.19
CA ALA A 136 7.00 6.06 -14.84
C ALA A 136 8.14 6.61 -13.95
N ALA A 137 7.82 7.38 -12.89
CA ALA A 137 8.79 7.98 -11.99
C ALA A 137 8.93 7.23 -10.65
N ILE A 138 7.98 6.34 -10.32
CA ILE A 138 7.94 5.64 -9.04
C ILE A 138 8.44 4.20 -9.22
N ARG A 139 9.56 3.87 -8.57
CA ARG A 139 10.16 2.53 -8.66
C ARG A 139 9.30 1.42 -8.04
N SER A 140 8.60 1.71 -6.94
CA SER A 140 7.73 0.75 -6.25
C SER A 140 6.47 1.43 -5.70
N PRO A 141 5.35 1.37 -6.44
CA PRO A 141 4.07 1.97 -6.02
C PRO A 141 3.55 1.40 -4.69
N GLY A 142 3.66 0.09 -4.47
CA GLY A 142 3.23 -0.56 -3.23
C GLY A 142 3.99 -0.08 -1.99
N ALA A 143 5.31 0.05 -2.07
CA ALA A 143 6.12 0.57 -0.97
C ALA A 143 5.79 2.04 -0.68
N TYR A 144 5.56 2.84 -1.72
CA TYR A 144 5.11 4.22 -1.55
C TYR A 144 3.75 4.25 -0.82
N LEU A 145 2.76 3.48 -1.28
CA LEU A 145 1.44 3.45 -0.65
C LEU A 145 1.51 3.05 0.84
N ARG A 146 2.37 2.08 1.21
CA ARG A 146 2.61 1.74 2.62
C ARG A 146 3.11 2.93 3.44
N ARG A 147 4.06 3.70 2.91
CA ARG A 147 4.56 4.92 3.58
C ARG A 147 3.46 5.96 3.76
N LEU A 148 2.64 6.19 2.73
CA LEU A 148 1.51 7.12 2.81
C LEU A 148 0.45 6.64 3.81
N THR A 149 0.23 5.34 3.88
CA THR A 149 -0.66 4.71 4.87
C THR A 149 -0.14 4.94 6.29
N GLN A 150 1.17 4.81 6.51
CA GLN A 150 1.77 5.15 7.80
C GLN A 150 1.59 6.64 8.14
N MET A 151 1.82 7.55 7.18
CA MET A 151 1.54 8.97 7.39
C MET A 151 0.07 9.24 7.71
N ALA A 152 -0.87 8.47 7.15
CA ALA A 152 -2.30 8.60 7.43
C ALA A 152 -2.63 8.17 8.86
N ARG A 153 -2.02 7.08 9.36
CA ARG A 153 -2.13 6.67 10.76
C ARG A 153 -1.63 7.74 11.72
N ASP A 154 -0.54 8.40 11.35
CA ASP A 154 0.07 9.46 12.13
C ASP A 154 -0.66 10.81 12.00
N GLY A 155 -1.75 10.88 11.21
CA GLY A 155 -2.52 12.09 10.98
C GLY A 155 -1.83 13.14 10.10
N ALA A 156 -0.73 12.78 9.43
CA ALA A 156 0.10 13.65 8.60
C ALA A 156 -0.18 13.54 7.09
N PHE A 157 -1.16 12.72 6.69
CA PHE A 157 -1.50 12.50 5.29
C PHE A 157 -2.44 13.59 4.75
N SER A 158 -2.14 14.11 3.54
CA SER A 158 -2.99 15.06 2.84
C SER A 158 -2.90 14.86 1.32
N LEU A 159 -4.05 14.91 0.64
CA LEU A 159 -4.17 14.75 -0.81
C LEU A 159 -3.85 16.03 -1.59
N ASN A 160 -4.09 17.19 -0.99
CA ASN A 160 -3.87 18.49 -1.62
C ASN A 160 -2.46 18.65 -2.20
N PRO A 161 -1.35 18.44 -1.45
CA PRO A 161 -0.01 18.56 -2.00
C PRO A 161 0.28 17.53 -3.11
N MET A 162 -0.33 16.35 -3.03
CA MET A 162 -0.17 15.30 -4.04
C MET A 162 -0.79 15.73 -5.38
N LEU A 163 -2.01 16.27 -5.36
CA LEU A 163 -2.71 16.76 -6.55
C LEU A 163 -2.05 18.03 -7.10
N SER A 164 -1.64 18.97 -6.24
CA SER A 164 -0.91 20.18 -6.68
C SER A 164 0.39 19.83 -7.40
N ALA A 165 1.12 18.81 -6.92
CA ALA A 165 2.35 18.34 -7.58
C ALA A 165 2.10 17.75 -8.98
N LEU A 166 0.94 17.13 -9.22
CA LEU A 166 0.56 16.61 -10.54
C LEU A 166 0.23 17.74 -11.51
N THR A 167 -0.57 18.71 -11.06
CA THR A 167 -0.93 19.87 -11.88
C THR A 167 0.31 20.67 -12.27
N ASN A 168 1.18 21.00 -11.31
CA ASN A 168 2.38 21.78 -11.58
C ASN A 168 3.32 21.09 -12.59
N ARG A 169 3.49 19.77 -12.49
CA ARG A 169 4.31 19.00 -13.45
C ARG A 169 3.80 19.17 -14.89
N ARG A 170 2.48 19.13 -15.10
CA ARG A 170 1.89 19.28 -16.44
C ARG A 170 2.03 20.69 -16.99
N ASN A 171 1.89 21.72 -16.15
CA ASN A 171 2.12 23.10 -16.58
C ASN A 171 3.56 23.34 -17.06
N CYS A 172 4.56 22.74 -16.42
CA CYS A 172 5.95 22.85 -16.88
C CYS A 172 6.20 22.16 -18.23
N GLN A 173 5.46 21.09 -18.55
CA GLN A 173 5.62 20.35 -19.82
C GLN A 173 5.02 21.08 -21.03
N LEU A 174 4.12 22.05 -20.82
CA LEU A 174 3.41 22.78 -21.88
C LEU A 174 4.07 24.10 -22.28
N THR A 175 5.21 24.47 -21.68
CA THR A 175 5.89 25.78 -21.92
C THR A 175 7.04 25.68 -22.93
N ILE A 176 6.87 24.96 -24.04
CA ILE A 176 7.88 24.84 -25.11
C ILE A 176 7.36 25.45 -26.39
#